data_AF-A0A117NYU5-F1
#
_entry.id   AF-A0A117NYU5-F1
#
_cell.length_a   1.000
_cell.length_b   1.000
_cell.length_c   1.000
_cell.angle_alpha   90.00
_cell.angle_beta   90.00
_cell.angle_gamma   90.00
#
_symmetry.space_group_name_H-M   'P 1'
#
loop_
_entity.id
_entity.type
_entity.pdbx_description
1 polymer ?
#
loop_
_entity_poly.entity_id
_entity_poly.type
_entity_poly.pdbx_seq_one_letter_code
_entity_poly.pdbx_strand_id
1 'polypeptide(L)'
;MTQSWTARSLLGASLRTLLFDAWVTDPLWIEEVLKSPGPYFPAAEAVLIHLEERQVRSVFEMIAERLPGALLALETAGLRLADSCAFDRLPARWPAGSARPTA
;
A
#
# COMPACT_ATOMS: atom_id res chain seq x y z
N MET A 1 6.22 -15.64 -28.09
CA MET A 1 6.95 -15.71 -26.82
C MET A 1 5.94 -15.60 -25.69
N THR A 2 5.64 -16.70 -25.02
CA THR A 2 4.60 -16.78 -23.98
C THR A 2 5.30 -16.69 -22.62
N GLN A 3 5.13 -15.60 -21.88
CA GLN A 3 5.70 -15.49 -20.53
C GLN A 3 4.85 -16.34 -19.57
N SER A 4 5.44 -17.39 -19.01
CA SER A 4 4.82 -18.21 -17.97
C SER A 4 5.03 -17.56 -16.61
N TRP A 5 3.97 -17.01 -16.03
CA TRP A 5 3.98 -16.50 -14.65
C TRP A 5 3.66 -17.65 -13.70
N THR A 6 4.59 -17.99 -12.79
CA THR A 6 4.32 -18.97 -11.73
C THR A 6 3.96 -18.22 -10.45
N ALA A 7 2.70 -18.29 -10.03
CA ALA A 7 2.29 -17.77 -8.73
C ALA A 7 2.91 -18.63 -7.63
N ARG A 8 3.81 -18.04 -6.83
CA ARG A 8 4.46 -18.73 -5.71
C ARG A 8 3.65 -18.45 -4.44
N SER A 9 3.14 -19.50 -3.82
CA SER A 9 2.42 -19.40 -2.54
C SER A 9 3.33 -18.84 -1.44
N LEU A 10 2.79 -17.91 -0.64
CA LEU A 10 3.46 -17.36 0.54
C LEU A 10 3.12 -18.12 1.84
N LEU A 11 2.28 -19.16 1.78
CA LEU A 11 1.98 -20.02 2.92
C LEU A 11 3.26 -20.68 3.45
N GLY A 12 3.64 -20.33 4.68
CA GLY A 12 4.86 -20.83 5.35
C GLY A 12 6.07 -19.88 5.29
N ALA A 13 5.95 -18.68 4.70
CA ALA A 13 7.00 -17.68 4.78
C ALA A 13 7.08 -17.08 6.21
N SER A 14 8.28 -17.01 6.77
CA SER A 14 8.53 -16.18 7.95
C SER A 14 8.44 -14.71 7.52
N LEU A 15 7.29 -14.08 7.76
CA LEU A 15 7.08 -12.69 7.41
C LEU A 15 7.93 -11.80 8.32
N ARG A 16 8.84 -11.03 7.70
CA ARG A 16 9.52 -9.92 8.37
C ARG A 16 8.75 -8.66 8.02
N THR A 17 8.02 -8.13 8.99
CA THR A 17 7.20 -6.94 8.81
C THR A 17 7.92 -5.72 9.38
N LEU A 18 7.97 -4.66 8.59
CA LEU A 18 8.35 -3.32 9.04
C LEU A 18 7.14 -2.40 8.81
N LEU A 19 6.88 -1.53 9.77
CA LEU A 19 5.80 -0.54 9.71
C LEU A 19 6.42 0.84 9.95
N PHE A 20 6.01 1.81 9.14
CA PHE A 20 6.53 3.17 9.18
C PHE A 20 5.37 4.17 9.12
N ASP A 21 5.55 5.31 9.76
CA ASP A 21 4.64 6.46 9.67
C ASP A 21 5.19 7.43 8.61
N ALA A 22 4.71 7.29 7.37
CA ALA A 22 5.18 8.07 6.23
C ALA A 22 4.04 8.30 5.23
N TRP A 23 4.08 9.45 4.55
CA TRP A 23 3.18 9.74 3.45
C TRP A 23 3.65 9.04 2.19
N VAL A 24 2.74 8.46 1.40
CA VAL A 24 3.08 7.78 0.14
C VAL A 24 3.71 8.73 -0.89
N THR A 25 3.42 10.03 -0.78
CA THR A 25 3.98 11.10 -1.62
C THR A 25 5.38 11.54 -1.20
N ASP A 26 5.87 11.09 -0.05
CA ASP A 26 7.19 11.44 0.48
C ASP A 26 8.21 10.32 0.15
N PRO A 27 9.45 10.64 -0.28
CA PRO A 27 10.48 9.62 -0.56
C PRO A 27 10.88 8.74 0.62
N LEU A 28 10.62 9.14 1.87
CA LEU A 28 11.09 8.45 3.07
C LEU A 28 10.70 6.95 3.11
N TRP A 29 9.49 6.60 2.65
CA TRP A 29 9.08 5.19 2.68
C TRP A 29 9.90 4.30 1.73
N ILE A 30 10.31 4.83 0.57
CA ILE A 30 11.16 4.09 -0.37
C ILE A 30 12.56 3.94 0.22
N GLU A 31 13.09 4.98 0.87
CA GLU A 31 14.39 4.93 1.51
C GLU A 31 14.46 3.84 2.60
N GLU A 32 13.40 3.67 3.37
CA GLU A 32 13.29 2.58 4.35
C GLU A 32 13.18 1.21 3.69
N VAL A 33 12.36 1.07 2.64
CA VAL A 33 12.20 -0.20 1.89
C VAL A 33 13.51 -0.64 1.24
N LEU A 34 14.30 0.30 0.70
CA LEU A 34 15.59 0.02 0.06
C LEU A 34 16.66 -0.55 1.00
N LYS A 35 16.45 -0.48 2.33
CA LYS A 35 17.32 -1.15 3.32
C LYS A 35 17.13 -2.68 3.32
N SER A 36 16.07 -3.17 2.70
CA SER A 36 15.77 -4.59 2.55
C SER A 36 16.18 -5.10 1.16
N PRO A 37 16.57 -6.38 1.01
CA PRO A 37 16.85 -6.93 -0.31
C PRO A 37 15.56 -7.05 -1.15
N GLY A 38 15.65 -6.71 -2.44
CA GLY A 38 14.57 -6.95 -3.40
C GLY A 38 14.39 -8.44 -3.77
N PRO A 39 13.48 -8.76 -4.71
CA PRO A 39 12.71 -7.86 -5.58
C PRO A 39 11.55 -7.16 -4.85
N TYR A 40 11.12 -6.01 -5.38
CA TYR A 40 10.05 -5.19 -4.80
C TYR A 40 8.72 -5.39 -5.53
N PHE A 41 7.64 -5.44 -4.75
CA PHE A 41 6.27 -5.54 -5.25
C PHE A 41 5.37 -4.55 -4.49
N PRO A 42 5.36 -3.25 -4.86
CA PRO A 42 4.49 -2.28 -4.21
C PRO A 42 3.03 -2.57 -4.58
N ALA A 43 2.16 -2.59 -3.57
CA ALA A 43 0.74 -2.76 -3.72
C ALA A 43 0.00 -1.56 -3.14
N ALA A 44 -0.93 -0.98 -3.91
CA ALA A 44 -1.78 0.11 -3.47
C ALA A 44 -3.24 -0.29 -3.68
N GLU A 45 -3.98 -0.45 -2.58
CA GLU A 45 -5.41 -0.77 -2.56
C GLU A 45 -6.16 0.38 -1.90
N ALA A 46 -7.09 0.98 -2.63
CA ALA A 46 -7.85 2.17 -2.23
C ALA A 46 -7.00 3.34 -1.68
N VAL A 47 -5.70 3.43 -2.03
CA VAL A 47 -4.81 4.51 -1.58
C VAL A 47 -4.85 5.69 -2.55
N LEU A 48 -4.61 5.42 -3.84
CA LEU A 48 -4.38 6.47 -4.85
C LEU A 48 -5.63 7.33 -5.12
N ILE A 49 -6.82 6.84 -4.78
CA ILE A 49 -8.10 7.56 -4.92
C ILE A 49 -8.20 8.79 -4.02
N HIS A 50 -7.35 8.90 -2.99
CA HIS A 50 -7.31 10.03 -2.07
C HIS A 50 -6.30 11.11 -2.48
N LEU A 51 -5.59 10.91 -3.59
CA LEU A 51 -4.54 11.81 -4.06
C LEU A 51 -5.01 12.57 -5.30
N GLU A 52 -4.54 13.81 -5.42
CA GLU A 52 -4.67 14.58 -6.65
C GLU A 52 -3.88 13.91 -7.78
N GLU A 53 -4.31 14.08 -9.04
CA GLU A 53 -3.64 13.43 -10.19
C GLU A 53 -2.14 13.72 -10.24
N ARG A 54 -1.74 14.96 -9.93
CA ARG A 54 -0.31 15.36 -9.89
C ARG A 54 0.47 14.59 -8.83
N GLN A 55 -0.14 14.30 -7.68
CA GLN A 55 0.49 13.53 -6.62
C GLN A 55 0.61 12.06 -7.03
N VAL A 56 -0.44 11.49 -7.65
CA VAL A 56 -0.39 10.11 -8.19
C VAL A 56 0.75 9.95 -9.20
N ARG A 57 0.89 10.90 -10.14
CA ARG A 57 1.99 10.89 -11.12
C ARG A 57 3.37 10.92 -10.44
N SER A 58 3.54 11.80 -9.46
CA SER A 58 4.80 11.91 -8.71
C SER A 58 5.14 10.62 -7.96
N VAL A 59 4.15 9.91 -7.38
CA VAL A 59 4.38 8.61 -6.74
C VAL A 59 4.89 7.58 -7.76
N PHE A 60 4.29 7.51 -8.96
CA PHE A 60 4.75 6.59 -9.99
C PHE A 60 6.15 6.91 -10.51
N GLU A 61 6.46 8.19 -10.71
CA GLU A 61 7.81 8.64 -11.10
C GLU A 61 8.84 8.22 -10.04
N MET A 62 8.53 8.46 -8.76
CA MET A 62 9.41 8.07 -7.65
C MET A 62 9.65 6.56 -7.60
N ILE A 63 8.61 5.75 -7.79
CA ILE A 63 8.73 4.28 -7.85
C ILE A 63 9.57 3.86 -9.05
N ALA A 64 9.33 4.43 -10.22
CA ALA A 64 10.07 4.08 -11.44
C ALA A 64 11.56 4.41 -11.33
N GLU A 65 11.90 5.54 -10.71
CA GLU A 65 13.28 5.98 -10.50
C GLU A 65 14.03 5.16 -9.45
N ARG A 66 13.36 4.83 -8.33
CA ARG A 66 14.02 4.27 -7.15
C ARG A 66 13.88 2.76 -7.02
N LEU A 67 12.86 2.17 -7.63
CA LEU A 67 12.60 0.72 -7.59
C LEU A 67 12.55 0.15 -9.02
N PRO A 68 13.64 0.26 -9.80
CA PRO A 68 13.65 -0.18 -11.19
C PRO A 68 13.39 -1.69 -11.28
N GLY A 69 12.45 -2.07 -12.14
CA GLY A 69 12.04 -3.47 -12.34
C GLY A 69 11.02 -4.00 -11.32
N ALA A 70 10.53 -3.15 -10.40
CA ALA A 70 9.43 -3.52 -9.52
C ALA A 70 8.14 -3.81 -10.31
N LEU A 71 7.37 -4.78 -9.84
CA LEU A 71 6.03 -5.06 -10.34
C LEU A 71 5.01 -4.38 -9.43
N LEU A 72 4.02 -3.71 -10.03
CA LEU A 72 3.00 -2.96 -9.31
C LEU A 72 1.66 -3.71 -9.29
N ALA A 73 1.06 -3.81 -8.11
CA ALA A 73 -0.34 -4.19 -7.96
C ALA A 73 -1.17 -2.97 -7.57
N LEU A 74 -2.15 -2.63 -8.40
CA LEU A 74 -3.05 -1.51 -8.16
C LEU A 74 -4.46 -2.04 -8.12
N GLU A 75 -5.18 -1.70 -7.06
CA GLU A 75 -6.63 -1.76 -7.05
C GLU A 75 -7.14 -0.33 -7.22
N THR A 76 -8.13 -0.17 -8.09
CA THR A 76 -8.83 1.11 -8.28
C THR A 76 -10.26 0.87 -7.90
N ALA A 77 -10.68 1.50 -6.81
CA ALA A 77 -12.05 1.51 -6.41
C ALA A 77 -12.91 2.20 -7.49
N GLY A 78 -14.01 1.57 -7.91
CA GLY A 78 -14.94 2.20 -8.85
C GLY A 78 -15.50 3.50 -8.27
N LEU A 79 -15.93 4.43 -9.15
CA LEU A 79 -16.38 5.80 -8.82
C LEU A 79 -17.31 5.92 -7.58
N ARG A 80 -18.06 4.86 -7.24
CA ARG A 80 -18.97 4.82 -6.08
C ARG A 80 -18.31 4.55 -4.73
N LEU A 81 -17.08 4.02 -4.68
CA LEU A 81 -16.38 3.77 -3.41
C LEU A 81 -15.76 5.06 -2.85
N ALA A 82 -15.22 5.93 -3.71
CA ALA A 82 -14.57 7.17 -3.29
C ALA A 82 -15.50 8.08 -2.46
N ASP A 83 -16.77 8.21 -2.87
CA ASP A 83 -17.79 8.97 -2.14
C ASP A 83 -18.15 8.35 -0.77
N SER A 84 -17.93 7.05 -0.60
CA SER A 84 -18.25 6.31 0.63
C SER A 84 -17.06 6.20 1.59
N CYS A 85 -15.83 6.33 1.08
CA CYS A 85 -14.59 6.30 1.85
C CYS A 85 -14.25 7.63 2.55
N ALA A 86 -15.16 8.61 2.51
CA ALA A 86 -15.04 9.80 3.37
C ALA A 86 -14.93 9.35 4.83
N PHE A 87 -13.73 9.52 5.39
CA PHE A 87 -13.38 9.22 6.78
C PHE A 87 -14.22 10.00 7.81
N ASP A 88 -15.07 10.92 7.34
CA ASP A 88 -16.04 11.74 8.08
C ASP A 88 -17.10 10.96 8.86
N ARG A 89 -17.18 9.65 8.70
CA ARG A 89 -18.12 8.79 9.46
C ARG A 89 -17.47 7.90 10.51
N LEU A 90 -16.17 8.04 10.75
CA LEU A 90 -15.53 7.43 11.92
C LEU A 90 -15.49 8.46 13.06
N PRO A 91 -15.93 8.10 14.27
CA PRO A 91 -15.76 8.99 15.40
C PRO A 91 -14.27 9.30 15.56
N ALA A 92 -13.93 10.58 15.76
CA ALA A 92 -12.56 11.08 15.93
C ALA A 92 -11.76 10.41 17.07
N ARG A 93 -12.40 9.52 17.83
CA ARG A 93 -11.83 8.70 18.89
C ARG A 93 -12.26 7.25 18.69
N TRP A 94 -11.28 6.36 18.50
CA TRP A 94 -11.50 4.93 18.70
C TRP A 94 -12.04 4.72 20.12
N PRO A 95 -13.22 4.09 20.31
CA PRO A 95 -13.74 3.87 21.66
C PRO A 95 -12.79 2.94 22.40
N ALA A 96 -12.03 3.51 23.33
CA ALA A 96 -11.28 2.75 24.30
C ALA A 96 -12.28 1.95 25.14
N GLY A 97 -12.40 0.66 24.83
CA GLY A 97 -13.15 -0.31 25.61
C GLY A 97 -14.48 -0.73 25.00
N SER A 98 -14.47 -1.83 24.26
CA SER A 98 -15.56 -2.80 24.35
C SER A 98 -14.95 -4.19 24.52
N ALA A 99 -15.24 -4.74 25.70
CA ALA A 99 -15.09 -6.11 26.20
C ALA A 99 -14.10 -7.06 25.49
N ARG A 100 -13.10 -7.49 26.27
CA ARG A 100 -12.39 -8.76 26.09
C ARG A 100 -13.44 -9.89 25.99
N PRO A 101 -13.46 -10.74 24.95
CA PRO A 101 -14.31 -11.93 24.98
C PRO A 101 -13.82 -12.82 26.12
N THR A 102 -14.64 -12.99 27.14
CA THR A 102 -14.45 -14.08 28.09
C THR A 102 -14.83 -15.38 27.38
N ALA A 103 -13.87 -16.30 27.37
CA ALA A 103 -13.89 -17.72 26.99
C ALA A 103 -15.20 -18.31 26.44
#